data_AF-A0A962V189-F1
#
_entry.id   AF-A0A962V189-F1
#
_cell.length_a   1.000
_cell.length_b   1.000
_cell.length_c   1.000
_cell.angle_alpha   90.00
_cell.angle_beta   90.00
_cell.angle_gamma   90.00
#
_symmetry.space_group_name_H-M   'P 1'
#
loop_
_entity.id
_entity.type
_entity.pdbx_description
1 polymer ?
#
loop_
_entity_poly.entity_id
_entity_poly.type
_entity_poly.pdbx_seq_one_letter_code
_entity_poly.pdbx_strand_id
1 'polypeptide(L)'
;VISSKSGSNFQLQDAVTGEDLGSASRRDLKRISVNNSLRKHIRTALAKLSLADPDPAVRRAAVDQIIDNFDADSAALLADAASTESDATIRELMSIGAALGALNSEDSATRLAAIDTIQDSLNPEVRNRLTRLLNQEQDATVKAAAARALAGIEQRVQNYALLETTFFGLSLGSVLLLAAIGLAITFGVMGVINMAHGELIMLGAYTTYLIQAALPQFIDWSLLLAVPAAFLVSGLFGIAIER
;
A
#
# COMPACT_ATOMS: atom_id res chain seq x y z
N VAL A 1 -31.45 0.41 19.05
CA VAL A 1 -31.02 0.96 20.35
C VAL A 1 -29.58 0.57 20.63
N ILE A 2 -28.79 1.49 21.16
CA ILE A 2 -27.47 1.23 21.73
C ILE A 2 -27.69 0.99 23.23
N SER A 3 -27.15 -0.11 23.76
CA SER A 3 -27.27 -0.42 25.19
C SER A 3 -25.95 -0.21 25.90
N SER A 4 -25.98 0.54 27.01
CA SER A 4 -24.85 0.67 27.94
C SER A 4 -25.20 0.01 29.26
N LYS A 5 -24.22 -0.66 29.88
CA LYS A 5 -24.47 -1.41 31.12
C LYS A 5 -24.63 -0.43 32.28
N SER A 6 -25.75 -0.50 33.00
CA SER A 6 -26.03 0.31 34.19
C SER A 6 -26.52 -0.62 35.32
N GLY A 7 -25.59 -1.06 36.16
CA GLY A 7 -25.87 -2.04 37.22
C GLY A 7 -26.29 -3.41 36.67
N SER A 8 -27.49 -3.88 37.05
CA SER A 8 -28.12 -5.12 36.61
C SER A 8 -28.94 -5.00 35.32
N ASN A 9 -29.26 -3.76 34.91
CA ASN A 9 -30.02 -3.43 33.71
C ASN A 9 -29.12 -2.76 32.66
N PHE A 10 -29.70 -2.50 31.49
CA PHE A 10 -29.06 -1.74 30.43
C PHE A 10 -29.83 -0.45 30.20
N GLN A 11 -29.13 0.69 30.17
CA GLN A 11 -29.68 1.94 29.66
C GLN A 11 -29.74 1.85 28.14
N LEU A 12 -30.87 2.22 27.55
CA LEU A 12 -31.12 2.16 26.13
C LEU A 12 -31.13 3.58 25.56
N GLN A 13 -30.39 3.77 24.48
CA GLN A 13 -30.40 4.98 23.71
C GLN A 13 -30.85 4.67 22.29
N ASP A 14 -31.63 5.54 21.65
CA ASP A 14 -31.93 5.40 20.24
C ASP A 14 -30.63 5.47 19.42
N ALA A 15 -30.50 4.58 18.43
CA ALA A 15 -29.25 4.45 17.68
C ALA A 15 -29.05 5.56 16.62
N VAL A 16 -30.11 6.30 16.27
CA VAL A 16 -30.10 7.35 15.26
C VAL A 16 -30.24 8.72 15.91
N THR A 17 -31.17 8.88 16.85
CA THR A 17 -31.47 10.19 17.46
C THR A 17 -30.67 10.45 18.74
N GLY A 18 -30.14 9.41 19.39
CA GLY A 18 -29.48 9.55 20.68
C GLY A 18 -30.46 9.80 21.84
N GLU A 19 -31.77 9.66 21.63
CA GLU A 19 -32.77 9.86 22.69
C GLU A 19 -32.71 8.74 23.73
N ASP A 20 -32.91 9.09 25.01
CA ASP A 20 -32.96 8.11 26.10
C ASP A 20 -34.28 7.33 26.05
N LEU A 21 -34.18 6.02 25.85
CA LEU A 21 -35.32 5.10 25.75
C LEU A 21 -35.55 4.35 27.08
N GLY A 22 -34.88 4.76 28.16
CA GLY A 22 -35.02 4.20 29.49
C GLY A 22 -34.18 2.95 29.70
N SER A 23 -34.58 2.08 30.64
CA SER A 23 -33.80 0.90 31.02
C SER A 23 -34.53 -0.41 30.72
N ALA A 24 -33.81 -1.42 30.22
CA ALA A 24 -34.34 -2.76 29.99
C ALA A 24 -33.45 -3.85 30.61
N SER A 25 -34.05 -5.01 30.91
CA SER A 25 -33.29 -6.16 31.42
C SER A 25 -32.59 -6.88 30.27
N ARG A 26 -31.55 -7.68 30.58
CA ARG A 26 -30.84 -8.47 29.56
C ARG A 26 -31.76 -9.42 28.77
N ARG A 27 -32.87 -9.87 29.38
CA ARG A 27 -33.82 -10.82 28.76
C ARG A 27 -34.69 -10.16 27.69
N ASP A 28 -34.89 -8.85 27.81
CA ASP A 28 -35.71 -8.06 26.87
C ASP A 28 -34.88 -7.59 25.66
N LEU A 29 -33.58 -7.88 25.65
CA LEU A 29 -32.65 -7.42 24.63
C LEU A 29 -32.13 -8.58 23.79
N LYS A 30 -32.38 -8.51 22.48
CA LYS A 30 -31.75 -9.37 21.49
C LYS A 30 -30.57 -8.63 20.85
N ARG A 31 -29.36 -9.18 21.00
CA ARG A 31 -28.17 -8.65 20.34
C ARG A 31 -28.33 -8.75 18.83
N ILE A 32 -28.13 -7.63 18.13
CA ILE A 32 -27.96 -7.63 16.67
C ILE A 32 -26.59 -8.24 16.37
N SER A 33 -26.58 -9.40 15.71
CA SER A 33 -25.35 -10.07 15.29
C SER A 33 -24.92 -9.56 13.92
N VAL A 34 -23.63 -9.25 13.76
CA VAL A 34 -23.07 -8.83 12.47
C VAL A 34 -22.89 -10.07 11.59
N ASN A 35 -23.86 -10.32 10.71
CA ASN A 35 -23.76 -11.34 9.68
C ASN A 35 -23.17 -10.78 8.37
N ASN A 36 -22.82 -11.65 7.42
CA ASN A 36 -22.21 -11.25 6.15
C ASN A 36 -23.11 -10.32 5.32
N SER A 37 -24.42 -10.51 5.36
CA SER A 37 -25.38 -9.66 4.64
C SER A 37 -25.37 -8.23 5.18
N LEU A 38 -25.49 -8.07 6.50
CA LEU A 38 -25.42 -6.76 7.16
C LEU A 38 -24.08 -6.07 6.91
N ARG A 39 -22.97 -6.82 6.96
CA ARG A 39 -21.64 -6.28 6.63
C ARG A 39 -21.57 -5.77 5.18
N LYS A 40 -22.15 -6.48 4.21
CA LYS A 40 -22.19 -6.06 2.80
C LYS A 40 -22.99 -4.77 2.63
N HIS A 41 -24.15 -4.66 3.27
CA HIS A 41 -24.97 -3.44 3.23
C HIS A 41 -24.23 -2.24 3.86
N ILE A 42 -23.61 -2.42 5.03
CA ILE A 42 -22.83 -1.37 5.68
C ILE A 42 -21.67 -0.93 4.80
N ARG A 43 -20.90 -1.88 4.22
CA ARG A 43 -19.79 -1.57 3.31
C ARG A 43 -20.25 -0.77 2.10
N THR A 44 -21.38 -1.15 1.51
CA THR A 44 -21.96 -0.45 0.35
C THR A 44 -22.40 0.97 0.70
N ALA A 45 -23.04 1.15 1.86
CA ALA A 45 -23.46 2.46 2.34
C ALA A 45 -22.27 3.37 2.65
N LEU A 46 -21.24 2.83 3.32
CA LEU A 46 -19.99 3.55 3.59
C LEU A 46 -19.27 3.93 2.30
N ALA A 47 -19.19 3.01 1.33
CA ALA A 47 -18.61 3.30 0.02
C ALA A 47 -19.32 4.48 -0.67
N LYS A 48 -20.66 4.49 -0.70
CA LYS A 48 -21.42 5.62 -1.27
C LYS A 48 -21.14 6.94 -0.55
N LEU A 49 -21.06 6.92 0.77
CA LEU A 49 -20.76 8.12 1.56
C LEU A 49 -19.35 8.64 1.26
N SER A 50 -18.35 7.75 1.26
CA SER A 50 -16.95 8.12 1.00
C SER A 50 -16.71 8.54 -0.45
N LEU A 51 -17.43 7.98 -1.42
CA LEU A 51 -17.39 8.42 -2.82
C LEU A 51 -18.03 9.80 -3.03
N ALA A 52 -18.90 10.24 -2.13
CA ALA A 52 -19.55 11.56 -2.18
C ALA A 52 -18.92 12.57 -1.20
N ASP A 53 -17.78 12.23 -0.60
CA ASP A 53 -17.12 13.08 0.39
C ASP A 53 -16.63 14.39 -0.24
N PRO A 54 -16.75 15.54 0.45
CA PRO A 54 -16.21 16.81 -0.06
C PRO A 54 -14.70 16.77 -0.35
N ASP A 55 -13.93 15.98 0.40
CA ASP A 55 -12.48 15.87 0.25
C ASP A 55 -12.11 14.93 -0.92
N PRO A 56 -11.42 15.42 -1.98
CA PRO A 56 -10.97 14.58 -3.09
C PRO A 56 -10.03 13.45 -2.67
N ALA A 57 -9.24 13.62 -1.60
CA ALA A 57 -8.36 12.57 -1.12
C ALA A 57 -9.16 11.38 -0.56
N VAL A 58 -10.25 11.66 0.17
CA VAL A 58 -11.17 10.63 0.69
C VAL A 58 -11.89 9.92 -0.45
N ARG A 59 -12.38 10.67 -1.44
CA ARG A 59 -13.03 10.07 -2.62
C ARG A 59 -12.08 9.17 -3.39
N ARG A 60 -10.85 9.62 -3.67
CA ARG A 60 -9.83 8.82 -4.35
C ARG A 60 -9.53 7.52 -3.59
N ALA A 61 -9.26 7.63 -2.29
CA ALA A 61 -8.97 6.46 -1.46
C ALA A 61 -10.15 5.46 -1.43
N ALA A 62 -11.39 5.96 -1.44
CA ALA A 62 -12.58 5.12 -1.54
C ALA A 62 -12.64 4.36 -2.87
N VAL A 63 -12.33 5.03 -3.99
CA VAL A 63 -12.27 4.37 -5.31
C VAL A 63 -11.19 3.29 -5.34
N ASP A 64 -9.97 3.59 -4.87
CA ASP A 64 -8.87 2.62 -4.79
C ASP A 64 -9.28 1.39 -3.97
N GLN A 65 -9.88 1.60 -2.79
CA GLN A 65 -10.35 0.51 -1.93
C GLN A 65 -11.42 -0.37 -2.59
N ILE A 66 -12.32 0.23 -3.37
CA ILE A 66 -13.36 -0.49 -4.11
C ILE A 66 -12.74 -1.30 -5.26
N ILE A 67 -11.77 -0.73 -5.99
CA ILE A 67 -11.06 -1.45 -7.06
C ILE A 67 -10.26 -2.62 -6.50
N ASP A 68 -9.54 -2.44 -5.38
CA ASP A 68 -8.76 -3.51 -4.76
C ASP A 68 -9.64 -4.66 -4.23
N ASN A 69 -10.89 -4.37 -3.84
CA ASN A 69 -11.84 -5.33 -3.30
C ASN A 69 -13.07 -5.52 -4.19
N PHE A 70 -12.85 -5.53 -5.51
CA PHE A 70 -13.89 -5.46 -6.52
C PHE A 70 -14.92 -6.61 -6.44
N ASP A 71 -16.20 -6.26 -6.32
CA ASP A 71 -17.33 -7.18 -6.34
C ASP A 71 -18.33 -6.87 -7.46
N ALA A 72 -19.40 -7.66 -7.56
CA ALA A 72 -20.41 -7.50 -8.61
C ALA A 72 -21.16 -6.15 -8.57
N ASP A 73 -21.30 -5.54 -7.38
CA ASP A 73 -22.04 -4.29 -7.19
C ASP A 73 -21.13 -3.06 -7.35
N SER A 74 -19.81 -3.24 -7.23
CA SER A 74 -18.77 -2.20 -7.31
C SER A 74 -18.84 -1.42 -8.62
N ALA A 75 -19.08 -2.10 -9.73
CA ALA A 75 -19.13 -1.49 -11.06
C ALA A 75 -20.24 -0.43 -11.17
N ALA A 76 -21.44 -0.76 -10.72
CA ALA A 76 -22.58 0.15 -10.76
C ALA A 76 -22.36 1.36 -9.82
N LEU A 77 -21.82 1.12 -8.63
CA LEU A 77 -21.50 2.19 -7.68
C LEU A 77 -20.49 3.20 -8.25
N LEU A 78 -19.44 2.71 -8.90
CA LEU A 78 -18.42 3.58 -9.51
C LEU A 78 -18.94 4.29 -10.76
N ALA A 79 -19.76 3.63 -11.57
CA ALA A 79 -20.41 4.26 -12.72
C ALA A 79 -21.32 5.42 -12.31
N ASP A 80 -22.16 5.20 -11.28
CA ASP A 80 -23.03 6.23 -10.72
C ASP A 80 -22.21 7.41 -10.18
N ALA A 81 -21.18 7.12 -9.37
CA ALA A 81 -20.32 8.16 -8.78
C ALA A 81 -19.55 8.96 -9.85
N ALA A 82 -19.05 8.30 -10.90
CA ALA A 82 -18.32 8.95 -11.99
C ALA A 82 -19.16 10.00 -12.73
N SER A 83 -20.48 9.80 -12.82
CA SER A 83 -21.39 10.73 -13.50
C SER A 83 -21.49 12.09 -12.80
N THR A 84 -21.23 12.13 -11.49
CA THR A 84 -21.31 13.33 -10.65
C THR A 84 -19.95 13.84 -10.17
N GLU A 85 -18.87 13.07 -10.39
CA GLU A 85 -17.53 13.46 -9.96
C GLU A 85 -17.03 14.67 -10.74
N SER A 86 -16.42 15.61 -10.02
CA SER A 86 -15.90 16.86 -10.58
C SER A 86 -14.42 16.75 -10.97
N ASP A 87 -13.62 16.03 -10.19
CA ASP A 87 -12.19 15.83 -10.44
C ASP A 87 -11.97 14.85 -11.58
N ALA A 88 -11.26 15.29 -12.62
CA ALA A 88 -11.04 14.49 -13.83
C ALA A 88 -10.25 13.19 -13.54
N THR A 89 -9.28 13.24 -12.63
CA THR A 89 -8.43 12.09 -12.28
C THR A 89 -9.22 11.04 -11.52
N ILE A 90 -10.06 11.48 -10.57
CA ILE A 90 -10.91 10.58 -9.80
C ILE A 90 -12.00 9.99 -10.70
N ARG A 91 -12.58 10.80 -11.60
CA ARG A 91 -13.57 10.33 -12.58
C ARG A 91 -12.98 9.26 -13.50
N GLU A 92 -11.75 9.45 -13.99
CA GLU A 92 -11.04 8.46 -14.78
C GLU A 92 -10.84 7.16 -13.98
N LEU A 93 -10.39 7.25 -12.73
CA LEU A 93 -10.22 6.08 -11.87
C LEU A 93 -11.54 5.33 -11.61
N MET A 94 -12.63 6.07 -11.36
CA MET A 94 -13.97 5.48 -11.24
C MET A 94 -14.41 4.78 -12.54
N SER A 95 -14.11 5.38 -13.71
CA SER A 95 -14.42 4.79 -15.00
C SER A 95 -13.64 3.51 -15.27
N ILE A 96 -12.37 3.44 -14.84
CA ILE A 96 -11.56 2.21 -14.86
C ILE A 96 -12.25 1.13 -14.02
N GLY A 97 -12.64 1.45 -12.79
CA GLY A 97 -13.34 0.50 -11.94
C GLY A 97 -14.70 0.05 -12.51
N ALA A 98 -15.50 0.96 -13.07
CA ALA A 98 -16.74 0.60 -13.75
C ALA A 98 -16.49 -0.36 -14.94
N ALA A 99 -15.46 -0.09 -15.73
CA ALA A 99 -15.06 -0.92 -16.87
C ALA A 99 -14.65 -2.34 -16.44
N LEU A 100 -14.05 -2.53 -15.27
CA LEU A 100 -13.74 -3.89 -14.75
C LEU A 100 -14.98 -4.78 -14.62
N GLY A 101 -16.14 -4.20 -14.30
CA GLY A 101 -17.41 -4.93 -14.28
C GLY A 101 -17.92 -5.27 -15.68
N ALA A 102 -17.77 -4.33 -16.62
CA ALA A 102 -18.19 -4.47 -18.01
C ALA A 102 -17.43 -5.57 -18.77
N LEU A 103 -16.25 -5.99 -18.29
CA LEU A 103 -15.53 -7.15 -18.82
C LEU A 103 -16.31 -8.48 -18.74
N ASN A 104 -17.30 -8.59 -17.86
CA ASN A 104 -18.16 -9.78 -17.76
C ASN A 104 -19.47 -9.65 -18.57
N SER A 105 -19.64 -8.59 -19.36
CA SER A 105 -20.85 -8.40 -20.18
C SER A 105 -20.98 -9.51 -21.22
N GLU A 106 -22.22 -9.93 -21.53
CA GLU A 106 -22.49 -10.88 -22.62
C GLU A 106 -22.16 -10.29 -24.00
N ASP A 107 -22.24 -8.96 -24.13
CA ASP A 107 -21.97 -8.24 -25.37
C ASP A 107 -20.46 -8.01 -25.60
N SER A 108 -19.94 -8.53 -26.71
CA SER A 108 -18.54 -8.37 -27.11
C SER A 108 -18.13 -6.91 -27.31
N ALA A 109 -19.05 -6.05 -27.80
CA ALA A 109 -18.72 -4.64 -28.02
C ALA A 109 -18.50 -3.90 -26.68
N THR A 110 -19.33 -4.18 -25.69
CA THR A 110 -19.18 -3.68 -24.31
C THR A 110 -17.85 -4.14 -23.70
N ARG A 111 -17.46 -5.41 -23.88
CA ARG A 111 -16.17 -5.93 -23.40
C ARG A 111 -14.98 -5.24 -24.07
N LEU A 112 -15.05 -4.97 -25.37
CA LEU A 112 -14.01 -4.25 -26.11
C LEU A 112 -13.84 -2.81 -25.61
N ALA A 113 -14.94 -2.08 -25.41
CA ALA A 113 -14.90 -0.71 -24.88
C ALA A 113 -14.32 -0.68 -23.45
N ALA A 114 -14.64 -1.68 -22.64
CA ALA A 114 -14.08 -1.82 -21.30
C ALA A 114 -12.55 -2.06 -21.34
N ILE A 115 -12.08 -2.93 -22.25
CA ILE A 115 -10.63 -3.16 -22.45
C ILE A 115 -9.93 -1.86 -22.86
N ASP A 116 -10.51 -1.10 -23.78
CA ASP A 116 -9.96 0.17 -24.24
C ASP A 116 -9.84 1.20 -23.10
N THR A 117 -10.77 1.19 -22.15
CA THR A 117 -10.77 2.07 -20.98
C THR A 117 -9.69 1.70 -19.96
N ILE A 118 -9.37 0.41 -19.81
CA ILE A 118 -8.44 -0.07 -18.77
C ILE A 118 -7.03 -0.35 -19.28
N GLN A 119 -6.79 -0.34 -20.60
CA GLN A 119 -5.53 -0.79 -21.20
C GLN A 119 -4.28 -0.02 -20.74
N ASP A 120 -4.46 1.22 -20.31
CA ASP A 120 -3.37 2.08 -19.84
C ASP A 120 -3.19 2.06 -18.31
N SER A 121 -4.08 1.38 -17.59
CA SER A 121 -4.06 1.33 -16.13
C SER A 121 -3.00 0.37 -15.60
N LEU A 122 -2.18 0.85 -14.66
CA LEU A 122 -1.18 0.05 -13.96
C LEU A 122 -1.72 -0.60 -12.67
N ASN A 123 -3.04 -0.54 -12.44
CA ASN A 123 -3.64 -1.15 -11.25
C ASN A 123 -3.52 -2.69 -11.31
N PRO A 124 -3.04 -3.37 -10.24
CA PRO A 124 -2.90 -4.83 -10.21
C PRO A 124 -4.19 -5.60 -10.48
N GLU A 125 -5.35 -5.08 -10.08
CA GLU A 125 -6.64 -5.75 -10.30
C GLU A 125 -7.03 -5.76 -11.78
N VAL A 126 -6.67 -4.73 -12.55
CA VAL A 126 -6.86 -4.69 -14.01
C VAL A 126 -6.14 -5.87 -14.65
N ARG A 127 -4.87 -6.08 -14.29
CA ARG A 127 -4.07 -7.22 -14.76
C ARG A 127 -4.76 -8.54 -14.41
N ASN A 128 -5.18 -8.72 -13.16
CA ASN A 128 -5.86 -9.94 -12.69
C ASN A 128 -7.16 -10.23 -13.45
N ARG A 129 -7.92 -9.18 -13.81
CA ARG A 129 -9.17 -9.30 -14.57
C ARG A 129 -8.91 -9.63 -16.04
N LEU A 130 -7.94 -8.97 -16.67
CA LEU A 130 -7.51 -9.28 -18.04
C LEU A 130 -7.00 -10.72 -18.18
N THR A 131 -6.17 -11.19 -17.23
CA THR A 131 -5.68 -12.58 -17.22
C THR A 131 -6.84 -13.57 -17.09
N ARG A 132 -7.83 -13.31 -16.22
CA ARG A 132 -9.03 -14.15 -16.10
C ARG A 132 -9.85 -14.16 -17.39
N LEU A 133 -10.07 -12.98 -17.99
CA LEU A 133 -10.81 -12.83 -19.24
C LEU A 133 -10.16 -13.64 -20.36
N LEU A 134 -8.84 -13.57 -20.53
CA LEU A 134 -8.11 -14.33 -21.55
C LEU A 134 -8.28 -15.85 -21.47
N ASN A 135 -8.49 -16.37 -20.26
CA ASN A 135 -8.68 -17.80 -20.02
C ASN A 135 -10.12 -18.27 -20.30
N GLN A 136 -11.10 -17.36 -20.24
CA GLN A 136 -12.53 -17.68 -20.37
C GLN A 136 -13.14 -17.22 -21.69
N GLU A 137 -12.52 -16.24 -22.35
CA GLU A 137 -13.04 -15.60 -23.56
C GLU A 137 -12.94 -16.51 -24.80
N GLN A 138 -14.02 -16.55 -25.56
CA GLN A 138 -14.17 -17.32 -26.79
C GLN A 138 -14.10 -16.43 -28.03
N ASP A 139 -14.51 -15.17 -27.93
CA ASP A 139 -14.43 -14.21 -29.02
C ASP A 139 -12.96 -13.86 -29.33
N ALA A 140 -12.52 -14.19 -30.55
CA ALA A 140 -11.14 -13.97 -30.99
C ALA A 140 -10.73 -12.49 -30.96
N THR A 141 -11.67 -11.58 -31.22
CA THR A 141 -11.42 -10.13 -31.24
C THR A 141 -11.20 -9.60 -29.83
N VAL A 142 -12.09 -9.98 -28.90
CA VAL A 142 -11.97 -9.60 -27.48
C VAL A 142 -10.70 -10.18 -26.88
N LYS A 143 -10.39 -11.45 -27.20
CA LYS A 143 -9.18 -12.12 -26.73
C LYS A 143 -7.91 -11.44 -27.23
N ALA A 144 -7.86 -11.04 -28.49
CA ALA A 144 -6.72 -10.31 -29.04
C ALA A 144 -6.55 -8.92 -28.41
N ALA A 145 -7.65 -8.20 -28.16
CA ALA A 145 -7.64 -6.91 -27.49
C ALA A 145 -7.13 -7.03 -26.04
N ALA A 146 -7.66 -7.99 -25.28
CA ALA A 146 -7.24 -8.25 -23.90
C ALA A 146 -5.76 -8.65 -23.82
N ALA A 147 -5.26 -9.46 -24.77
CA ALA A 147 -3.87 -9.88 -24.82
C ALA A 147 -2.93 -8.69 -25.09
N ARG A 148 -3.32 -7.79 -26.00
CA ARG A 148 -2.56 -6.57 -26.29
C ARG A 148 -2.51 -5.64 -25.08
N ALA A 149 -3.66 -5.41 -24.44
CA ALA A 149 -3.75 -4.57 -23.24
C ALA A 149 -2.86 -5.14 -22.12
N LEU A 150 -2.97 -6.44 -21.85
CA LEU A 150 -2.16 -7.10 -20.82
C LEU A 150 -0.66 -6.99 -21.10
N ALA A 151 -0.23 -7.28 -22.33
CA ALA A 151 1.18 -7.16 -22.73
C ALA A 151 1.70 -5.72 -22.59
N GLY A 152 0.87 -4.71 -22.94
CA GLY A 152 1.21 -3.31 -22.76
C GLY A 152 1.42 -2.93 -21.29
N ILE A 153 0.54 -3.39 -20.40
CA ILE A 153 0.64 -3.18 -18.95
C ILE A 153 1.90 -3.88 -18.40
N GLU A 154 2.12 -5.14 -18.75
CA GLU A 154 3.28 -5.91 -18.30
C GLU A 154 4.60 -5.27 -18.74
N GLN A 155 4.68 -4.78 -19.98
CA GLN A 155 5.87 -4.09 -20.47
C GLN A 155 6.15 -2.81 -19.68
N ARG A 156 5.12 -2.00 -19.37
CA ARG A 156 5.28 -0.79 -18.56
C ARG A 156 5.75 -1.12 -17.15
N VAL A 157 5.12 -2.11 -16.51
CA VAL A 157 5.51 -2.57 -15.18
C VAL A 157 6.97 -3.05 -15.17
N GLN A 158 7.38 -3.83 -16.17
CA GLN A 158 8.77 -4.28 -16.29
C GLN A 158 9.76 -3.13 -16.50
N ASN A 159 9.40 -2.13 -17.30
CA ASN A 159 10.25 -0.95 -17.51
C ASN A 159 10.47 -0.17 -16.20
N TYR A 160 9.41 0.01 -15.39
CA TYR A 160 9.54 0.64 -14.08
C TYR A 160 10.39 -0.21 -13.12
N ALA A 161 10.18 -1.53 -13.11
CA ALA A 161 10.99 -2.44 -12.28
C ALA A 161 12.47 -2.41 -12.66
N LEU A 162 12.80 -2.30 -13.95
CA LEU A 162 14.18 -2.17 -14.43
C LEU A 162 14.82 -0.87 -13.95
N LEU A 163 14.09 0.25 -14.04
CA LEU A 163 14.55 1.55 -13.57
C LEU A 163 14.79 1.55 -12.06
N GLU A 164 13.85 0.99 -11.30
CA GLU A 164 13.95 0.82 -9.85
C GLU A 164 15.17 -0.06 -9.48
N THR A 165 15.31 -1.22 -10.12
CA THR A 165 16.44 -2.15 -9.89
C THR A 165 17.78 -1.48 -10.21
N THR A 166 17.86 -0.73 -11.31
CA THR A 166 19.07 0.00 -11.68
C THR A 166 19.41 1.08 -10.67
N PHE A 167 18.41 1.82 -10.19
CA PHE A 167 18.58 2.83 -9.15
C PHE A 167 19.09 2.22 -7.84
N PHE A 168 18.49 1.11 -7.38
CA PHE A 168 18.96 0.39 -6.20
C PHE A 168 20.36 -0.19 -6.39
N GLY A 169 20.66 -0.75 -7.56
CA GLY A 169 21.98 -1.27 -7.90
C GLY A 169 23.06 -0.18 -7.88
N LEU A 170 22.77 0.99 -8.46
CA LEU A 170 23.66 2.15 -8.42
C LEU A 170 23.82 2.70 -7.00
N SER A 171 22.74 2.79 -6.23
CA SER A 171 22.76 3.25 -4.84
C SER A 171 23.63 2.34 -3.96
N LEU A 172 23.35 1.03 -3.96
CA LEU A 172 24.13 0.05 -3.20
C LEU A 172 25.58 -0.02 -3.69
N GLY A 173 25.78 -0.02 -5.01
CA GLY A 173 27.11 -0.01 -5.62
C GLY A 173 27.92 1.22 -5.22
N SER A 174 27.30 2.39 -5.11
CA SER A 174 27.97 3.63 -4.69
C SER A 174 28.41 3.56 -3.22
N VAL A 175 27.58 2.99 -2.35
CA VAL A 175 27.94 2.76 -0.94
C VAL A 175 29.14 1.81 -0.83
N LEU A 176 29.11 0.70 -1.57
CA LEU A 176 30.22 -0.26 -1.60
C LEU A 176 31.49 0.37 -2.19
N LEU A 177 31.37 1.19 -3.24
CA LEU A 177 32.49 1.91 -3.84
C LEU A 177 33.09 2.91 -2.85
N LEU A 178 32.27 3.69 -2.14
CA LEU A 178 32.74 4.63 -1.12
C LEU A 178 33.49 3.90 0.01
N ALA A 179 32.95 2.78 0.48
CA ALA A 179 33.59 1.94 1.50
C ALA A 179 34.93 1.38 0.99
N ALA A 180 34.95 0.86 -0.24
CA ALA A 180 36.16 0.32 -0.87
C ALA A 180 37.23 1.40 -1.08
N ILE A 181 36.84 2.62 -1.48
CA ILE A 181 37.76 3.76 -1.61
C ILE A 181 38.35 4.14 -0.24
N GLY A 182 37.52 4.23 0.81
CA GLY A 182 37.99 4.49 2.16
C GLY A 182 39.04 3.47 2.62
N LEU A 183 38.77 2.18 2.37
CA LEU A 183 39.69 1.09 2.67
C LEU A 183 40.96 1.11 1.80
N ALA A 184 40.84 1.45 0.52
CA ALA A 184 41.97 1.56 -0.39
C ALA A 184 42.91 2.71 -0.01
N ILE A 185 42.37 3.84 0.48
CA ILE A 185 43.17 4.97 0.97
C ILE A 185 43.92 4.57 2.24
N THR A 186 43.25 3.93 3.21
CA THR A 186 43.92 3.52 4.46
C THR A 186 45.03 2.51 4.21
N PHE A 187 44.80 1.50 3.37
CA PHE A 187 45.84 0.51 3.02
C PHE A 187 46.91 1.07 2.08
N GLY A 188 46.56 1.93 1.13
CA GLY A 188 47.49 2.50 0.16
C GLY A 188 48.53 3.42 0.78
N VAL A 189 48.17 4.16 1.84
CA VAL A 189 49.11 5.04 2.56
C VAL A 189 50.04 4.26 3.49
N MET A 190 49.58 3.16 4.08
CA MET A 190 50.39 2.36 5.02
C MET A 190 51.25 1.29 4.33
N GLY A 191 50.94 0.89 3.10
CA GLY A 191 51.75 -0.06 2.31
C GLY A 191 51.73 -1.51 2.82
N VAL A 192 50.91 -1.82 3.83
CA VAL A 192 50.76 -3.16 4.41
C VAL A 192 49.27 -3.48 4.61
N ILE A 193 48.84 -4.68 4.25
CA ILE A 193 47.47 -5.15 4.52
C ILE A 193 47.44 -5.67 5.95
N ASN A 194 46.99 -4.85 6.90
CA ASN A 194 46.78 -5.27 8.28
C ASN A 194 45.42 -5.97 8.41
N MET A 195 45.43 -7.28 8.70
CA MET A 195 44.22 -8.09 8.90
C MET A 195 43.45 -7.76 10.20
N ALA A 196 44.02 -6.96 11.11
CA ALA A 196 43.34 -6.48 12.33
C ALA A 196 42.34 -5.33 12.07
N HIS A 197 42.15 -4.88 10.83
CA HIS A 197 41.28 -3.73 10.57
C HIS A 197 39.78 -4.09 10.50
N GLY A 198 39.45 -5.35 10.22
CA GLY A 198 38.06 -5.80 10.10
C GLY A 198 37.28 -5.72 11.41
N GLU A 199 37.94 -5.96 12.54
CA GLU A 199 37.36 -5.86 13.90
C GLU A 199 37.02 -4.40 14.28
N LEU A 200 37.80 -3.42 13.84
CA LEU A 200 37.54 -1.99 14.08
C LEU A 200 36.38 -1.46 13.21
N ILE A 201 36.23 -1.97 11.98
CA ILE A 201 35.07 -1.69 11.13
C ILE A 201 33.80 -2.27 11.74
N MET A 202 33.87 -3.51 12.25
CA MET A 202 32.76 -4.16 12.95
C MET A 202 32.33 -3.36 14.18
N LEU A 203 33.27 -2.86 14.99
CA LEU A 203 32.96 -2.02 16.16
C LEU A 203 32.20 -0.73 15.79
N GLY A 204 32.56 -0.08 14.69
CA GLY A 204 31.81 1.07 14.18
C GLY A 204 30.37 0.72 13.76
N ALA A 205 30.20 -0.42 13.08
CA ALA A 205 28.87 -0.93 12.69
C ALA A 205 28.00 -1.28 13.91
N TYR A 206 28.56 -1.97 14.90
CA TYR A 206 27.87 -2.27 16.15
C TYR A 206 27.51 -1.01 16.94
N THR A 207 28.39 -0.02 16.99
CA THR A 207 28.11 1.27 17.65
C THR A 207 26.92 1.96 17.00
N THR A 208 26.86 1.95 15.67
CA THR A 208 25.74 2.53 14.90
C THR A 208 24.43 1.79 15.20
N TYR A 209 24.46 0.45 15.18
CA TYR A 209 23.30 -0.38 15.50
C TYR A 209 22.78 -0.14 16.92
N LEU A 210 23.67 -0.06 17.92
CA LEU A 210 23.29 0.15 19.31
C LEU A 210 22.66 1.54 19.53
N ILE A 211 23.16 2.57 18.86
CA ILE A 211 22.59 3.92 18.94
C ILE A 211 21.21 3.98 18.31
N GLN A 212 21.01 3.29 17.18
CA GLN A 212 19.69 3.15 16.56
C GLN A 212 18.72 2.40 17.48
N ALA A 213 19.15 1.29 18.07
CA ALA A 213 18.33 0.52 19.00
C ALA A 213 17.97 1.31 20.29
N ALA A 214 18.86 2.20 20.75
CA ALA A 214 18.63 3.06 21.90
C ALA A 214 17.71 4.25 21.61
N LEU A 215 17.56 4.64 20.34
CA LEU A 215 16.76 5.79 19.89
C LEU A 215 15.66 5.38 18.89
N PRO A 216 14.74 4.45 19.25
CA PRO A 216 13.75 3.91 18.31
C PRO A 216 12.74 4.94 17.81
N GLN A 217 12.52 6.03 18.56
CA GLN A 217 11.62 7.13 18.19
C GLN A 217 12.32 8.27 17.41
N PHE A 218 13.65 8.23 17.31
CA PHE A 218 14.47 9.30 16.71
C PHE A 218 15.47 8.73 15.68
N ILE A 219 14.97 7.89 14.76
CA ILE A 219 15.78 7.23 13.74
C ILE A 219 16.56 8.25 12.89
N ASP A 220 15.94 9.37 12.54
CA ASP A 220 16.59 10.41 11.71
C ASP A 220 17.80 11.06 12.41
N TRP A 221 17.74 11.23 13.73
CA TRP A 221 18.83 11.80 14.54
C TRP A 221 19.89 10.75 14.92
N SER A 222 19.50 9.48 14.96
CA SER A 222 20.39 8.39 15.38
C SER A 222 21.65 8.30 14.51
N LEU A 223 21.54 8.55 13.20
CA LEU A 223 22.65 8.49 12.25
C LEU A 223 23.67 9.61 12.50
N LEU A 224 23.18 10.81 12.81
CA LEU A 224 24.01 12.00 13.06
C LEU A 224 24.81 11.86 14.36
N LEU A 225 24.25 11.15 15.34
CA LEU A 225 24.93 10.80 16.59
C LEU A 225 25.83 9.55 16.46
N ALA A 226 25.42 8.58 15.64
CA ALA A 226 26.15 7.34 15.43
C ALA A 226 27.50 7.53 14.77
N VAL A 227 27.61 8.44 13.80
CA VAL A 227 28.88 8.70 13.10
C VAL A 227 29.96 9.18 14.08
N PRO A 228 29.80 10.29 14.85
CA PRO A 228 30.79 10.71 15.84
C PRO A 228 31.08 9.64 16.90
N ALA A 229 30.04 8.94 17.36
CA ALA A 229 30.19 7.91 18.39
C ALA A 229 30.98 6.70 17.89
N ALA A 230 30.75 6.23 16.66
CA ALA A 230 31.52 5.15 16.05
C ALA A 230 33.00 5.52 15.94
N PHE A 231 33.32 6.77 15.54
CA PHE A 231 34.70 7.26 15.53
C PHE A 231 35.34 7.25 16.92
N LEU A 232 34.62 7.74 17.95
CA LEU A 232 35.10 7.76 19.33
C LEU A 232 35.33 6.34 19.87
N VAL A 233 34.37 5.44 19.70
CA VAL A 233 34.45 4.05 20.19
C VAL A 233 35.59 3.31 19.52
N SER A 234 35.69 3.34 18.19
CA SER A 234 36.79 2.68 17.47
C SER A 234 38.15 3.31 17.81
N GLY A 235 38.23 4.63 17.98
CA GLY A 235 39.46 5.31 18.40
C GLY A 235 39.92 4.94 19.81
N LEU A 236 38.99 4.88 20.77
CA LEU A 236 39.28 4.45 22.15
C LEU A 236 39.74 2.99 22.20
N PHE A 237 39.11 2.10 21.43
CA PHE A 237 39.56 0.71 21.30
C PHE A 237 40.96 0.61 20.69
N GLY A 238 41.26 1.40 19.67
CA GLY A 238 42.61 1.46 19.09
C GLY A 238 43.67 1.83 20.14
N ILE A 239 43.43 2.89 20.93
CA ILE A 239 44.34 3.31 22.01
C ILE A 239 44.50 2.22 23.08
N ALA A 240 43.42 1.50 23.40
CA ALA A 240 43.46 0.45 24.40
C ALA A 240 44.29 -0.77 23.96
N ILE A 241 44.29 -1.08 22.66
CA ILE A 241 45.05 -2.21 22.07
C ILE A 241 46.53 -1.84 21.87
N GLU A 242 46.84 -0.56 21.65
CA GLU A 242 48.21 -0.09 21.44
C GLU A 242 49.06 -0.04 22.73
N ARG A 243 48.45 -0.30 23.91
CA ARG A 243 49.13 -0.42 25.21
C ARG A 243 49.34 -1.87 25.63
#